data_AF-A0A926CRZ4-F1
#
_entry.id   AF-A0A926CRZ4-F1
#
_cell.length_a   1.000
_cell.length_b   1.000
_cell.length_c   1.000
_cell.angle_alpha   90.00
_cell.angle_beta   90.00
_cell.angle_gamma   90.00
#
_symmetry.space_group_name_H-M   'P 1'
#
loop_
_entity.id
_entity.type
_entity.pdbx_description
1 polymer ?
#
loop_
_entity_poly.entity_id
_entity_poly.type
_entity_poly.pdbx_seq_one_letter_code
_entity_poly.pdbx_strand_id
1 'polypeptide(L)'
;MMDENNDAVPRSRIFVLLDGAFVVKWNENRVQSLLTGLYRNYERRDFGAPITDFELNQLKQAGIVENFDKEYVWLSPSPERSRYYQMNAQQRRIRSYYLNTTLAGAQMSEVESSLMRLGVDDELDVRVRDDFVVIWGAHGRGFSNFDTAEEARTFLISQQPELFTSTVIAFIETTRRD
;
A
#
# COMPACT_ATOMS: atom_id res chain seq x y z
N MET A 1 -26.03 -6.67 28.01
CA MET A 1 -24.78 -6.04 28.46
C MET A 1 -23.89 -6.03 27.23
N MET A 2 -23.82 -4.91 26.52
CA MET A 2 -23.00 -4.78 25.30
C MET A 2 -21.65 -4.23 25.75
N ASP A 3 -20.59 -5.01 25.54
CA ASP A 3 -19.24 -4.53 25.77
C ASP A 3 -18.90 -3.48 24.69
N GLU A 4 -18.98 -2.21 25.09
CA GLU A 4 -18.40 -1.06 24.40
C GLU A 4 -16.87 -1.11 24.51
N ASN A 5 -16.24 -2.13 23.94
CA ASN A 5 -14.80 -2.08 23.78
C ASN A 5 -14.47 -1.30 22.51
N ASN A 6 -13.91 -0.12 22.73
CA ASN A 6 -13.20 0.67 21.74
C ASN A 6 -11.93 -0.11 21.33
N ASP A 7 -12.13 -1.19 20.56
CA ASP A 7 -11.20 -2.31 20.41
C ASP A 7 -9.91 -1.88 19.69
N ALA A 8 -8.90 -1.55 20.49
CA ALA A 8 -7.53 -1.39 20.04
C ALA A 8 -7.05 -2.71 19.42
N VAL A 9 -6.77 -2.69 18.12
CA VAL A 9 -6.24 -3.83 17.41
C VAL A 9 -4.71 -3.75 17.43
N PRO A 10 -3.99 -4.83 17.78
CA PRO A 10 -2.54 -4.86 17.64
C PRO A 10 -2.13 -4.52 16.21
N ARG A 11 -1.23 -3.54 16.05
CA ARG A 11 -0.77 -3.06 14.75
C ARG A 11 -0.22 -4.18 13.87
N SER A 12 0.43 -5.18 14.47
CA SER A 12 0.94 -6.37 13.78
C SER A 12 -0.14 -7.23 13.10
N ARG A 13 -1.42 -7.05 13.46
CA ARG A 13 -2.55 -7.71 12.80
C ARG A 13 -3.09 -6.91 11.62
N ILE A 14 -2.64 -5.69 11.41
CA ILE A 14 -3.05 -4.84 10.31
C ILE A 14 -1.93 -4.80 9.27
N PHE A 15 -2.27 -5.12 8.04
CA PHE A 15 -1.32 -5.17 6.94
C PHE A 15 -2.02 -5.01 5.61
N VAL A 16 -1.20 -4.93 4.58
CA VAL A 16 -1.62 -4.78 3.19
C VAL A 16 -1.40 -6.12 2.51
N LEU A 17 -2.42 -6.61 1.81
CA LEU A 17 -2.26 -7.79 0.94
C LEU A 17 -1.55 -7.40 -0.36
N LEU A 18 -1.07 -8.39 -1.13
CA LEU A 18 -0.48 -8.16 -2.45
C LEU A 18 -1.40 -7.38 -3.40
N ASP A 19 -2.72 -7.56 -3.27
CA ASP A 19 -3.72 -6.81 -4.05
C ASP A 19 -3.94 -5.36 -3.59
N GLY A 20 -3.17 -4.91 -2.58
CA GLY A 20 -3.24 -3.58 -2.01
C GLY A 20 -4.42 -3.34 -1.07
N ALA A 21 -5.22 -4.35 -0.70
CA ALA A 21 -6.29 -4.09 0.26
C ALA A 21 -5.79 -4.12 1.71
N PHE A 22 -6.11 -3.06 2.45
CA PHE A 22 -5.90 -2.94 3.89
C PHE A 22 -6.78 -3.94 4.63
N VAL A 23 -6.16 -4.77 5.46
CA VAL A 23 -6.87 -5.80 6.21
C VAL A 23 -6.48 -5.84 7.66
N VAL A 24 -7.40 -6.34 8.48
CA VAL A 24 -7.12 -6.85 9.82
C VAL A 24 -7.21 -8.36 9.81
N LYS A 25 -6.21 -9.01 10.41
CA LYS A 25 -6.17 -10.47 10.59
C LYS A 25 -6.77 -10.86 11.93
N TRP A 26 -7.85 -11.63 11.86
CA TRP A 26 -8.55 -12.14 13.03
C TRP A 26 -8.06 -13.52 13.44
N ASN A 27 -7.74 -14.37 12.46
CA ASN A 27 -7.19 -15.70 12.68
C ASN A 27 -6.20 -16.07 11.56
N GLU A 28 -5.66 -17.28 11.58
CA GLU A 28 -4.59 -17.69 10.66
C GLU A 28 -4.96 -17.64 9.19
N ASN A 29 -6.21 -17.93 8.84
CA ASN A 29 -6.66 -18.12 7.45
C ASN A 29 -7.75 -17.12 7.05
N ARG A 30 -8.02 -16.10 7.87
CA ARG A 30 -9.11 -15.16 7.65
C ARG A 30 -8.71 -13.74 8.02
N VAL A 31 -8.96 -12.87 7.06
CA VAL A 31 -8.76 -11.43 7.20
C VAL A 31 -10.05 -10.69 6.84
N GLN A 32 -10.19 -9.48 7.34
CA GLN A 32 -11.30 -8.59 7.02
C GLN A 32 -10.75 -7.33 6.38
N SER A 33 -11.34 -6.92 5.25
CA SER A 33 -11.03 -5.63 4.64
C SER A 33 -11.44 -4.50 5.57
N LEU A 34 -10.51 -3.59 5.86
CA LEU A 34 -10.79 -2.39 6.64
C LEU A 34 -11.65 -1.39 5.88
N LEU A 35 -11.60 -1.41 4.54
CA LEU A 35 -12.38 -0.52 3.68
C LEU A 35 -13.84 -0.99 3.54
N THR A 36 -14.06 -2.28 3.27
CA THR A 36 -15.40 -2.80 2.95
C THR A 36 -16.07 -3.52 4.13
N GLY A 37 -15.30 -3.92 5.13
CA GLY A 37 -15.75 -4.79 6.22
C GLY A 37 -15.95 -6.26 5.80
N LEU A 38 -15.68 -6.61 4.53
CA LEU A 38 -15.87 -7.98 4.04
C LEU A 38 -14.74 -8.90 4.51
N TYR A 39 -15.14 -10.10 4.92
CA TYR A 39 -14.19 -11.17 5.24
C TYR A 39 -13.74 -11.88 3.97
N ARG A 40 -12.47 -12.30 3.96
CA ARG A 40 -11.91 -13.14 2.92
C ARG A 40 -10.96 -14.16 3.51
N ASN A 41 -10.77 -15.24 2.74
CA ASN A 41 -9.72 -16.21 3.03
C ASN A 41 -8.37 -15.54 2.87
N TYR A 42 -7.41 -15.97 3.68
CA TYR A 42 -6.06 -15.45 3.68
C TYR A 42 -5.08 -16.61 3.71
N GLU A 43 -4.13 -16.57 2.78
CA GLU A 43 -2.97 -17.43 2.78
C GLU A 43 -1.71 -16.59 2.98
N ARG A 44 -0.63 -17.18 3.52
CA ARG A 44 0.63 -16.45 3.73
C ARG A 44 1.19 -15.82 2.46
N ARG A 45 0.92 -16.41 1.29
CA ARG A 45 1.32 -15.86 -0.02
C ARG A 45 0.61 -14.56 -0.37
N ASP A 46 -0.54 -14.27 0.23
CA ASP A 46 -1.30 -13.06 -0.04
C ASP A 46 -0.76 -11.86 0.74
N PHE A 47 0.17 -12.09 1.69
CA PHE A 47 0.82 -11.03 2.45
C PHE A 47 1.65 -10.13 1.52
N GLY A 48 1.35 -8.84 1.53
CA GLY A 48 2.14 -7.84 0.82
C GLY A 48 3.18 -7.20 1.73
N ALA A 49 2.71 -6.32 2.61
CA ALA A 49 3.58 -5.52 3.48
C ALA A 49 2.92 -5.20 4.83
N PRO A 50 3.70 -5.01 5.91
CA PRO A 50 3.18 -4.48 7.15
C PRO A 50 2.67 -3.05 6.95
N ILE A 51 1.65 -2.65 7.72
CA ILE A 51 1.07 -1.31 7.57
C ILE A 51 2.00 -0.21 8.10
N THR A 52 2.17 0.84 7.31
CA THR A 52 2.98 2.02 7.59
C THR A 52 2.18 3.13 8.27
N ASP A 53 2.87 4.09 8.90
CA ASP A 53 2.22 5.27 9.50
C ASP A 53 1.53 6.13 8.44
N PHE A 54 2.07 6.16 7.22
CA PHE A 54 1.45 6.88 6.11
C PHE A 54 0.10 6.28 5.73
N GLU A 55 0.01 4.96 5.64
CA GLU A 55 -1.24 4.24 5.34
C GLU A 55 -2.24 4.36 6.49
N LEU A 56 -1.78 4.28 7.74
CA LEU A 56 -2.63 4.51 8.90
C LEU A 56 -3.18 5.94 8.94
N ASN A 57 -2.38 6.93 8.56
CA ASN A 57 -2.84 8.31 8.40
C ASN A 57 -3.88 8.46 7.28
N GLN A 58 -3.71 7.75 6.15
CA GLN A 58 -4.74 7.71 5.11
C GLN A 58 -6.05 7.10 5.61
N LEU A 59 -5.98 5.97 6.32
CA LEU A 59 -7.15 5.33 6.93
C LEU A 59 -7.81 6.22 7.99
N LYS A 60 -7.02 7.04 8.69
CA LYS A 60 -7.51 8.05 9.64
C LYS A 60 -8.25 9.18 8.95
N GLN A 61 -7.69 9.73 7.88
CA GLN A 61 -8.37 10.72 7.04
C GLN A 61 -9.66 10.15 6.42
N ALA A 62 -9.67 8.86 6.12
CA ALA A 62 -10.83 8.15 5.57
C ALA A 62 -11.88 7.74 6.63
N GLY A 63 -11.68 8.09 7.91
CA GLY A 63 -12.62 7.79 9.00
C GLY A 63 -12.72 6.31 9.39
N ILE A 64 -11.73 5.50 9.01
CA ILE A 64 -11.67 4.06 9.33
C ILE A 64 -10.84 3.82 10.60
N VAL A 65 -9.75 4.56 10.73
CA VAL A 65 -8.89 4.57 11.91
C VAL A 65 -9.20 5.83 12.69
N GLU A 66 -9.47 5.70 13.97
CA GLU A 66 -9.65 6.86 14.85
C GLU A 66 -8.30 7.37 15.32
N ASN A 67 -7.44 6.45 15.75
CA ASN A 67 -6.09 6.75 16.19
C ASN A 67 -5.17 5.55 16.04
N PHE A 68 -3.85 5.78 16.11
CA PHE A 68 -2.87 4.70 16.16
C PHE A 68 -1.61 5.15 16.88
N ASP A 69 -0.87 4.17 17.38
CA ASP A 69 0.49 4.34 17.89
C ASP A 69 1.42 3.24 17.34
N LYS A 70 2.54 3.01 18.03
CA LYS A 70 3.53 2.00 17.62
C LYS A 70 3.02 0.57 17.77
N GLU A 71 2.11 0.31 18.70
CA GLU A 71 1.68 -1.03 19.10
C GLU A 71 0.22 -1.31 18.71
N TYR A 72 -0.63 -0.28 18.68
CA TYR A 72 -2.07 -0.41 18.56
C TYR A 72 -2.67 0.55 17.54
N VAL A 73 -3.81 0.13 16.99
CA VAL A 73 -4.63 0.90 16.06
C VAL A 73 -6.07 0.83 16.56
N TRP A 74 -6.66 1.99 16.80
CA TRP A 74 -8.06 2.13 17.20
C TRP A 74 -8.92 2.29 15.95
N LEU A 75 -9.79 1.32 15.71
CA LEU A 75 -10.72 1.34 14.59
C LEU A 75 -11.98 2.11 14.99
N SER A 76 -12.42 3.04 14.13
CA SER A 76 -13.60 3.86 14.41
C SER A 76 -14.89 3.01 14.56
N PRO A 77 -15.64 3.14 15.67
CA PRO A 77 -16.86 2.38 15.90
C PRO A 77 -18.01 3.00 15.11
N SER A 78 -18.33 2.50 13.91
CA SER A 78 -19.61 2.85 13.29
C SER A 78 -20.19 1.76 12.38
N PRO A 79 -21.47 1.40 12.56
CA PRO A 79 -22.20 0.47 11.69
C PRO A 79 -22.48 1.03 10.28
N GLU A 80 -22.16 2.29 9.99
CA GLU A 80 -22.36 2.91 8.67
C GLU A 80 -21.24 2.63 7.65
N ARG A 81 -20.15 1.97 8.08
CA ARG A 81 -18.97 1.64 7.24
C ARG A 81 -19.34 0.99 5.91
N SER A 82 -20.34 0.10 5.87
CA SER A 82 -20.73 -0.58 4.63
C SER A 82 -21.58 0.29 3.70
N ARG A 83 -22.42 1.21 4.21
CA ARG A 83 -23.36 1.97 3.36
C ARG A 83 -22.70 3.21 2.72
N TYR A 84 -21.89 3.95 3.48
CA TYR A 84 -21.15 5.09 2.93
C TYR A 84 -20.07 4.65 1.94
N TYR A 85 -19.39 3.52 2.19
CA TYR A 85 -18.45 2.96 1.21
C TYR A 85 -19.16 2.29 0.03
N GLN A 86 -20.32 1.65 0.18
CA GLN A 86 -21.05 1.14 -0.99
C GLN A 86 -21.53 2.28 -1.90
N MET A 87 -21.95 3.42 -1.34
CA MET A 87 -22.34 4.60 -2.14
C MET A 87 -21.13 5.37 -2.70
N ASN A 88 -20.01 5.45 -1.96
CA ASN A 88 -18.79 6.13 -2.43
C ASN A 88 -17.80 5.24 -3.20
N ALA A 89 -17.94 3.92 -3.19
CA ALA A 89 -17.19 3.01 -4.07
C ALA A 89 -17.61 3.17 -5.54
N GLN A 90 -18.76 3.81 -5.78
CA GLN A 90 -19.18 4.26 -7.11
C GLN A 90 -18.49 5.56 -7.56
N GLN A 91 -17.89 6.34 -6.64
CA GLN A 91 -16.93 7.38 -7.01
C GLN A 91 -15.60 6.69 -7.34
N ARG A 92 -15.32 6.57 -8.64
CA ARG A 92 -14.12 5.95 -9.23
C ARG A 92 -12.84 6.42 -8.53
N ARG A 93 -12.43 5.71 -7.48
CA ARG A 93 -11.10 5.87 -6.87
C ARG A 93 -10.09 5.42 -7.91
N ILE A 94 -9.20 6.32 -8.30
CA ILE A 94 -8.11 5.98 -9.21
C ILE A 94 -6.95 5.55 -8.31
N ARG A 95 -6.68 4.25 -8.31
CA ARG A 95 -5.52 3.67 -7.65
C ARG A 95 -4.34 3.78 -8.61
N SER A 96 -3.21 4.28 -8.12
CA SER A 96 -1.96 4.29 -8.85
C SER A 96 -0.89 3.57 -8.03
N TYR A 97 -0.06 2.79 -8.68
CA TYR A 97 0.94 1.95 -8.05
C TYR A 97 2.33 2.54 -8.27
N TYR A 98 3.28 2.21 -7.41
CA TYR A 98 4.69 2.59 -7.55
C TYR A 98 5.54 1.53 -6.85
N LEU A 99 6.83 1.49 -7.16
CA LEU A 99 7.76 0.58 -6.51
C LEU A 99 8.42 1.30 -5.34
N ASN A 100 8.35 0.69 -4.17
CA ASN A 100 9.05 1.15 -2.99
C ASN A 100 10.30 0.29 -2.81
N THR A 101 11.47 0.93 -2.76
CA THR A 101 12.74 0.23 -2.51
C THR A 101 13.13 0.39 -1.05
N THR A 102 14.06 -0.44 -0.58
CA THR A 102 14.69 -0.27 0.73
C THR A 102 15.93 0.62 0.69
N LEU A 103 16.24 1.21 -0.46
CA LEU A 103 17.45 2.02 -0.68
C LEU A 103 17.24 3.41 -0.09
N ALA A 104 18.26 3.94 0.57
CA ALA A 104 18.21 5.29 1.13
C ALA A 104 18.21 6.33 0.01
N GLY A 105 17.62 7.50 0.24
CA GLY A 105 17.56 8.60 -0.74
C GLY A 105 18.93 9.05 -1.23
N ALA A 106 20.00 8.87 -0.44
CA ALA A 106 21.38 9.10 -0.85
C ALA A 106 21.84 8.21 -2.02
N GLN A 107 21.17 7.07 -2.24
CA GLN A 107 21.44 6.12 -3.32
C GLN A 107 20.60 6.42 -4.57
N MET A 108 19.84 7.51 -4.61
CA MET A 108 19.02 7.89 -5.77
C MET A 108 19.82 7.91 -7.07
N SER A 109 21.00 8.54 -7.08
CA SER A 109 21.84 8.63 -8.28
C SER A 109 22.36 7.26 -8.77
N GLU A 110 22.54 6.31 -7.85
CA GLU A 110 22.89 4.92 -8.19
C GLU A 110 21.74 4.22 -8.91
N VAL A 111 20.51 4.42 -8.41
CA VAL A 111 19.29 3.88 -9.02
C VAL A 111 19.02 4.53 -10.38
N GLU A 112 19.14 5.85 -10.52
CA GLU A 112 19.00 6.54 -11.81
C GLU A 112 20.01 6.03 -12.84
N SER A 113 21.28 5.93 -12.44
CA SER A 113 22.35 5.40 -13.30
C SER A 113 22.12 3.93 -13.66
N SER A 114 21.44 3.17 -12.80
CA SER A 114 21.00 1.81 -13.10
C SER A 114 19.91 1.80 -14.17
N LEU A 115 18.84 2.57 -13.99
CA LEU A 115 17.72 2.62 -14.95
C LEU A 115 18.16 3.10 -16.33
N MET A 116 19.05 4.10 -16.39
CA MET A 116 19.62 4.59 -17.64
C MET A 116 20.46 3.52 -18.36
N ARG A 117 21.23 2.70 -17.61
CA ARG A 117 21.98 1.56 -18.19
C ARG A 117 21.08 0.45 -18.70
N LEU A 118 19.90 0.28 -18.08
CA LEU A 118 18.88 -0.66 -18.50
C LEU A 118 18.01 -0.12 -19.66
N GLY A 119 18.12 1.17 -19.98
CA GLY A 119 17.37 1.83 -21.05
C GLY A 119 15.88 2.00 -20.76
N VAL A 120 15.52 2.10 -19.48
CA VAL A 120 14.11 2.25 -19.02
C VAL A 120 13.86 3.58 -18.32
N ASP A 121 14.79 4.52 -18.40
CA ASP A 121 14.70 5.86 -17.79
C ASP A 121 13.62 6.75 -18.41
N ASP A 122 13.18 6.46 -19.63
CA ASP A 122 12.00 7.11 -20.24
C ASP A 122 10.67 6.55 -19.68
N GLU A 123 10.67 5.31 -19.21
CA GLU A 123 9.48 4.59 -18.74
C GLU A 123 9.33 4.58 -17.22
N LEU A 124 10.43 4.81 -16.50
CA LEU A 124 10.50 4.75 -15.05
C LEU A 124 11.13 6.02 -14.48
N ASP A 125 10.46 6.63 -13.50
CA ASP A 125 10.91 7.86 -12.84
C ASP A 125 11.36 7.57 -11.40
N VAL A 126 12.55 8.03 -11.01
CA VAL A 126 13.11 7.80 -9.67
C VAL A 126 12.85 9.01 -8.79
N ARG A 127 12.38 8.78 -7.57
CA ARG A 127 12.16 9.86 -6.58
C ARG A 127 12.58 9.43 -5.19
N VAL A 128 12.78 10.40 -4.32
CA VAL A 128 12.93 10.17 -2.88
C VAL A 128 11.61 10.44 -2.19
N ARG A 129 11.20 9.51 -1.32
CA ARG A 129 10.01 9.62 -0.49
C ARG A 129 10.31 9.04 0.89
N ASP A 130 10.09 9.83 1.93
CA ASP A 130 10.32 9.44 3.33
C ASP A 130 11.73 8.85 3.55
N ASP A 131 12.75 9.48 2.95
CA ASP A 131 14.16 9.06 2.92
C ASP A 131 14.48 7.77 2.16
N PHE A 132 13.51 7.17 1.46
CA PHE A 132 13.72 5.99 0.61
C PHE A 132 13.59 6.33 -0.87
N VAL A 133 14.28 5.58 -1.71
CA VAL A 133 14.11 5.67 -3.16
C VAL A 133 12.84 4.92 -3.56
N VAL A 134 12.01 5.59 -4.35
CA VAL A 134 10.79 5.03 -4.95
C VAL A 134 10.88 5.17 -6.47
N ILE A 135 10.28 4.23 -7.19
CA ILE A 135 10.27 4.20 -8.66
C ILE A 135 8.83 4.26 -9.13
N TRP A 136 8.54 5.26 -9.95
CA TRP A 136 7.24 5.51 -10.55
C TRP A 136 7.27 5.09 -12.02
N GLY A 137 6.11 5.02 -12.65
CA GLY A 137 6.02 4.88 -14.10
C GLY A 137 6.33 6.19 -14.82
N ALA A 138 6.13 6.15 -16.14
CA ALA A 138 6.54 7.21 -17.05
C ALA A 138 6.07 8.60 -16.61
N HIS A 139 6.95 9.60 -16.76
CA HIS A 139 6.71 10.99 -16.41
C HIS A 139 6.29 11.21 -14.94
N GLY A 140 6.75 10.34 -14.04
CA GLY A 140 6.47 10.45 -12.61
C GLY A 140 5.03 10.18 -12.23
N ARG A 141 4.30 9.45 -13.07
CA ARG A 141 2.95 8.96 -12.77
C ARG A 141 3.03 7.55 -12.22
N GLY A 142 2.18 7.24 -11.24
CA GLY A 142 2.11 5.87 -10.75
C GLY A 142 1.55 4.96 -11.84
N PHE A 143 1.94 3.69 -11.83
CA PHE A 143 1.37 2.69 -12.72
C PHE A 143 -0.15 2.65 -12.55
N SER A 144 -0.89 2.55 -13.64
CA SER A 144 -2.37 2.58 -13.61
C SER A 144 -2.99 1.29 -13.06
N ASN A 145 -2.23 0.20 -13.02
CA ASN A 145 -2.68 -1.10 -12.57
C ASN A 145 -1.51 -1.86 -11.89
N PHE A 146 -1.85 -2.90 -11.14
CA PHE A 146 -0.90 -3.72 -10.41
C PHE A 146 0.01 -4.52 -11.34
N ASP A 147 -0.55 -5.11 -12.41
CA ASP A 147 0.18 -6.00 -13.31
C ASP A 147 1.37 -5.31 -13.96
N THR A 148 1.20 -4.06 -14.43
CA THR A 148 2.30 -3.27 -14.99
C THR A 148 3.37 -2.94 -13.94
N ALA A 149 2.98 -2.71 -12.68
CA ALA A 149 3.95 -2.50 -11.60
C ALA A 149 4.73 -3.79 -11.28
N GLU A 150 4.08 -4.95 -11.31
CA GLU A 150 4.74 -6.25 -11.08
C GLU A 150 5.62 -6.67 -12.24
N GLU A 151 5.24 -6.37 -13.48
CA GLU A 151 6.10 -6.52 -14.66
C GLU A 151 7.37 -5.68 -14.53
N ALA A 152 7.23 -4.40 -14.19
CA ALA A 152 8.36 -3.51 -13.96
C ALA A 152 9.27 -4.01 -12.82
N ARG A 153 8.69 -4.42 -11.69
CA ARG A 153 9.42 -4.97 -10.56
C ARG A 153 10.18 -6.25 -10.94
N THR A 154 9.50 -7.19 -11.60
CA THR A 154 10.10 -8.47 -12.04
C THR A 154 11.24 -8.21 -13.02
N PHE A 155 11.06 -7.28 -13.95
CA PHE A 155 12.10 -6.86 -14.87
C PHE A 155 13.32 -6.33 -14.11
N LEU A 156 13.14 -5.36 -13.21
CA LEU A 156 14.24 -4.77 -12.44
C LEU A 156 14.99 -5.81 -11.60
N ILE A 157 14.27 -6.70 -10.91
CA ILE A 157 14.88 -7.79 -10.14
C ILE A 157 15.65 -8.75 -11.05
N SER A 158 15.14 -9.06 -12.24
CA SER A 158 15.81 -9.96 -13.18
C SER A 158 17.13 -9.38 -13.73
N GLN A 159 17.19 -8.06 -13.90
CA GLN A 159 18.34 -7.38 -14.48
C GLN A 159 19.37 -6.97 -13.42
N GLN A 160 18.92 -6.53 -12.24
CA GLN A 160 19.77 -6.08 -11.15
C GLN A 160 19.23 -6.54 -9.79
N PRO A 161 19.37 -7.84 -9.48
CA PRO A 161 18.83 -8.40 -8.24
C PRO A 161 19.46 -7.77 -7.00
N GLU A 162 20.76 -7.46 -7.01
CA GLU A 162 21.46 -6.88 -5.85
C GLU A 162 20.85 -5.54 -5.41
N LEU A 163 20.35 -4.75 -6.36
CA LEU A 163 19.79 -3.42 -6.09
C LEU A 163 18.28 -3.49 -5.78
N PHE A 164 17.54 -4.38 -6.46
CA PHE A 164 16.08 -4.37 -6.45
C PHE A 164 15.40 -5.55 -5.74
N THR A 165 16.14 -6.53 -5.20
CA THR A 165 15.54 -7.72 -4.54
C THR A 165 14.51 -7.38 -3.48
N SER A 166 14.75 -6.33 -2.69
CA SER A 166 13.86 -5.89 -1.61
C SER A 166 12.82 -4.87 -2.05
N THR A 167 12.65 -4.66 -3.35
CA THR A 167 11.63 -3.77 -3.91
C THR A 167 10.25 -4.39 -3.77
N VAL A 168 9.27 -3.59 -3.34
CA VAL A 168 7.87 -4.00 -3.19
C VAL A 168 6.96 -3.04 -3.96
N ILE A 169 5.77 -3.50 -4.33
CA ILE A 169 4.76 -2.63 -4.93
C ILE A 169 3.98 -1.95 -3.81
N ALA A 170 3.87 -0.64 -3.90
CA ALA A 170 3.00 0.19 -3.08
C ALA A 170 1.96 0.90 -3.97
N PHE A 171 0.95 1.50 -3.36
CA PHE A 171 -0.07 2.26 -4.10
C PHE A 171 -0.49 3.53 -3.38
N ILE A 172 -1.10 4.44 -4.14
CA ILE A 172 -1.81 5.62 -3.67
C ILE A 172 -3.23 5.57 -4.21
N GLU A 173 -4.20 5.93 -3.38
CA GLU A 173 -5.58 6.17 -3.83
C GLU A 173 -5.82 7.67 -3.93
N THR A 174 -6.22 8.13 -5.12
CA THR A 174 -6.66 9.51 -5.32
C THR A 174 -8.16 9.54 -5.60
N THR A 175 -8.84 10.48 -4.97
CA THR A 175 -10.20 10.86 -5.37
C THR A 175 -10.08 11.84 -6.53
N ARG A 176 -10.84 11.60 -7.60
CA ARG A 176 -10.96 12.58 -8.69
C ARG A 176 -11.56 13.85 -8.07
N ARG A 177 -10.79 14.94 -8.00
CA ARG A 177 -11.35 16.27 -7.76
C ARG A 177 -12.09 16.64 -9.05
N ASP A 178 -13.41 16.71 -8.98
CA ASP A 178 -14.20 17.49 -9.95
C ASP A 178 -13.84 18.98 -9.82
#